data_AF-A0A956CN22-F1
#
_entry.id   AF-A0A956CN22-F1
#
_cell.length_a   1.000
_cell.length_b   1.000
_cell.length_c   1.000
_cell.angle_alpha   90.00
_cell.angle_beta   90.00
_cell.angle_gamma   90.00
#
_symmetry.space_group_name_H-M   'P 1'
#
loop_
_entity.id
_entity.type
_entity.pdbx_description
1 polymer ?
#
loop_
_entity_poly.entity_id
_entity_poly.type
_entity_poly.pdbx_seq_one_letter_code
_entity_poly.pdbx_strand_id
1 'polypeptide(L)'
;CALPTDLKLVLTRLNGGRIPGGELLPAGTEPGTVHAELRALAKRSGRDPLDPELCLPFLRSDDGTLLAFDRAAGPLPDTWPVVDLFEESGADARLVYHSFDSWCRGMIARWGSPDFGEDLTLERYLNDGLLHVELEPDVASAHATVAHAMRRLGRPEDALDRYLKAGRCVPALPWVDWEALKLAALLGSDAAALEAGVRVSKRAPAYRWKQRDTTPVHVADVIGIASSGAAVREPWLACVDELAEQTRDDTERAHVLLVRSALLGKNPMPQPAPPSGGAVIPQATDAAAAWASAREAYLDGRLRDEHMLLDPSLRALGHPRKFVELLRLRREF
;
A
#
# COMPACT_ATOMS: atom_id res chain seq x y z
N CYS A 1 -32.86 -11.76 -18.93
CA CYS A 1 -31.68 -12.57 -18.55
C CYS A 1 -31.90 -13.18 -17.18
N ALA A 2 -31.52 -14.45 -16.98
CA ALA A 2 -31.49 -15.04 -15.64
C ALA A 2 -30.24 -14.53 -14.91
N LEU A 3 -30.38 -14.15 -13.63
CA LEU A 3 -29.23 -13.74 -12.81
C LEU A 3 -28.20 -14.88 -12.71
N PRO A 4 -26.88 -14.59 -12.66
CA PRO A 4 -25.85 -15.57 -12.36
C PRO A 4 -26.15 -16.35 -11.07
N THR A 5 -25.76 -17.63 -11.03
CA THR A 5 -26.05 -18.52 -9.89
C THR A 5 -25.38 -18.01 -8.60
N ASP A 6 -24.16 -17.51 -8.69
CA ASP A 6 -23.40 -16.97 -7.56
C ASP A 6 -24.11 -15.76 -6.94
N LEU A 7 -24.57 -14.84 -7.80
CA LEU A 7 -25.37 -13.70 -7.39
C LEU A 7 -26.67 -14.14 -6.71
N LYS A 8 -27.40 -15.10 -7.29
CA LYS A 8 -28.63 -15.63 -6.66
C LYS A 8 -28.36 -16.19 -5.27
N LEU A 9 -27.26 -16.94 -5.11
CA LEU A 9 -26.88 -17.53 -3.83
C LEU A 9 -26.59 -16.46 -2.79
N VAL A 10 -25.79 -15.45 -3.12
CA VAL A 10 -25.49 -14.35 -2.19
C VAL A 10 -26.74 -13.53 -1.85
N LEU A 11 -27.61 -13.27 -2.83
CA LEU A 11 -28.86 -12.54 -2.62
C LEU A 11 -29.81 -13.23 -1.62
N THR A 12 -29.70 -14.55 -1.40
CA THR A 12 -30.47 -15.23 -0.34
C THR A 12 -30.13 -14.74 1.08
N ARG A 13 -29.00 -14.05 1.24
CA ARG A 13 -28.50 -13.51 2.51
C ARG A 13 -28.54 -11.97 2.57
N LEU A 14 -29.08 -11.30 1.55
CA LEU A 14 -29.00 -9.83 1.41
C LEU A 14 -29.64 -9.07 2.58
N ASN A 15 -30.67 -9.64 3.22
CA ASN A 15 -31.36 -9.00 4.33
C ASN A 15 -30.84 -9.46 5.70
N GLY A 16 -29.52 -9.40 5.88
CA GLY A 16 -28.86 -9.96 7.06
C GLY A 16 -28.37 -11.38 6.81
N GLY A 17 -27.08 -11.61 7.07
CA GLY A 17 -26.48 -12.92 6.92
C GLY A 17 -24.97 -12.87 6.88
N ARG A 18 -24.34 -13.86 7.50
CA ARG A 18 -22.88 -13.98 7.50
C ARG A 18 -22.40 -14.64 6.21
N ILE A 19 -21.41 -14.02 5.59
CA ILE A 19 -20.70 -14.50 4.41
C ILE A 19 -19.19 -14.43 4.66
N PRO A 20 -18.32 -14.95 3.79
CA PRO A 20 -16.89 -14.86 4.01
C PRO A 20 -16.47 -13.39 4.11
N GLY A 21 -15.71 -13.07 5.14
CA GLY A 21 -15.19 -11.71 5.34
C GLY A 21 -16.16 -10.71 5.98
N GLY A 22 -17.41 -11.07 6.30
CA GLY A 22 -18.29 -10.16 7.03
C GLY A 22 -19.77 -10.55 7.12
N GLU A 23 -20.57 -9.58 7.58
CA GLU A 23 -22.02 -9.68 7.71
C GLU A 23 -22.71 -8.66 6.79
N LEU A 24 -23.67 -9.15 5.99
CA LEU A 24 -24.53 -8.30 5.17
C LEU A 24 -25.47 -7.49 6.07
N LEU A 25 -25.55 -6.19 5.79
CA LEU A 25 -26.39 -5.29 6.57
C LEU A 25 -27.88 -5.54 6.25
N PRO A 26 -28.75 -5.72 7.26
CA PRO A 26 -30.17 -5.83 7.03
C PRO A 26 -30.78 -4.51 6.53
N ALA A 27 -31.88 -4.61 5.80
CA ALA A 27 -32.72 -3.46 5.51
C ALA A 27 -33.48 -3.03 6.77
N GLY A 28 -33.44 -1.74 7.11
CA GLY A 28 -34.10 -1.21 8.29
C GLY A 28 -33.60 0.18 8.61
N THR A 29 -34.08 0.76 9.72
CA THR A 29 -33.68 2.10 10.20
C THR A 29 -32.94 2.08 11.53
N GLU A 30 -32.86 0.91 12.17
CA GLU A 30 -32.17 0.71 13.44
C GLU A 30 -30.65 0.67 13.25
N PRO A 31 -29.85 0.95 14.30
CA PRO A 31 -28.39 0.86 14.22
C PRO A 31 -27.91 -0.48 13.63
N GLY A 32 -26.90 -0.43 12.74
CA GLY A 32 -26.39 -1.61 12.05
C GLY A 32 -27.18 -2.03 10.80
N THR A 33 -28.17 -1.25 10.36
CA THR A 33 -28.90 -1.46 9.10
C THR A 33 -28.39 -0.54 7.98
N VAL A 34 -28.69 -0.89 6.72
CA VAL A 34 -28.31 -0.11 5.54
C VAL A 34 -28.70 1.39 5.66
N HIS A 35 -29.94 1.69 6.06
CA HIS A 35 -30.40 3.09 6.15
C HIS A 35 -29.77 3.86 7.31
N ALA A 36 -29.53 3.18 8.44
CA ALA A 36 -28.89 3.80 9.59
C ALA A 36 -27.44 4.17 9.27
N GLU A 37 -26.69 3.26 8.63
CA GLU A 37 -25.32 3.52 8.19
C GLU A 37 -25.25 4.60 7.13
N LEU A 38 -26.15 4.59 6.15
CA LEU A 38 -26.23 5.64 5.12
C LEU A 38 -26.49 7.01 5.74
N ARG A 39 -27.40 7.12 6.71
CA ARG A 39 -27.67 8.37 7.44
C ARG A 39 -26.48 8.82 8.27
N ALA A 40 -25.80 7.89 8.93
CA ALA A 40 -24.60 8.19 9.70
C ALA A 40 -23.49 8.74 8.78
N LEU A 41 -23.28 8.11 7.62
CA LEU A 41 -22.34 8.57 6.60
C LEU A 41 -22.71 9.96 6.07
N ALA A 42 -23.97 10.16 5.69
CA ALA A 42 -24.48 11.46 5.22
C ALA A 42 -24.21 12.58 6.24
N LYS A 43 -24.49 12.31 7.53
CA LYS A 43 -24.25 13.24 8.63
C LYS A 43 -22.77 13.57 8.79
N ARG A 44 -21.88 12.56 8.76
CA ARG A 44 -20.42 12.77 8.89
C ARG A 44 -19.86 13.58 7.72
N SER A 45 -20.35 13.32 6.52
CA SER A 45 -19.89 13.98 5.29
C SER A 45 -20.60 15.31 5.01
N GLY A 46 -21.54 15.74 5.86
CA GLY A 46 -22.31 16.97 5.67
C GLY A 46 -23.19 16.98 4.41
N ARG A 47 -23.63 15.80 3.95
CA ARG A 47 -24.40 15.58 2.72
C ARG A 47 -25.84 15.18 3.03
N ASP A 48 -26.71 15.29 2.03
CA ASP A 48 -28.06 14.73 2.09
C ASP A 48 -28.00 13.18 1.98
N PRO A 49 -28.75 12.40 2.78
CA PRO A 49 -28.81 10.95 2.63
C PRO A 49 -29.28 10.46 1.24
N LEU A 50 -29.98 11.30 0.49
CA LEU A 50 -30.44 11.04 -0.88
C LEU A 50 -29.42 11.49 -1.94
N ASP A 51 -28.30 12.10 -1.55
CA ASP A 51 -27.23 12.48 -2.46
C ASP A 51 -26.79 11.25 -3.27
N PRO A 52 -26.94 11.24 -4.62
CA PRO A 52 -26.55 10.09 -5.44
C PRO A 52 -25.06 9.79 -5.37
N GLU A 53 -24.23 10.75 -4.95
CA GLU A 53 -22.79 10.57 -4.80
C GLU A 53 -22.40 9.86 -3.48
N LEU A 54 -23.36 9.66 -2.58
CA LEU A 54 -23.11 9.01 -1.30
C LEU A 54 -23.03 7.49 -1.50
N CYS A 55 -21.93 6.85 -1.11
CA CYS A 55 -21.80 5.40 -1.17
C CYS A 55 -22.89 4.71 -0.34
N LEU A 56 -23.41 3.58 -0.84
CA LEU A 56 -24.47 2.81 -0.18
C LEU A 56 -23.88 1.59 0.56
N PRO A 57 -23.78 1.62 1.91
CA PRO A 57 -23.22 0.50 2.67
C PRO A 57 -24.10 -0.74 2.55
N PHE A 58 -23.48 -1.91 2.42
CA PHE A 58 -24.20 -3.18 2.33
C PHE A 58 -23.57 -4.33 3.13
N LEU A 59 -22.29 -4.21 3.51
CA LEU A 59 -21.61 -5.22 4.33
C LEU A 59 -20.72 -4.55 5.37
N ARG A 60 -20.70 -5.15 6.57
CA ARG A 60 -19.68 -4.89 7.59
C ARG A 60 -18.69 -6.04 7.61
N SER A 61 -17.41 -5.76 7.37
CA SER A 61 -16.37 -6.78 7.40
C SER A 61 -16.09 -7.25 8.84
N ASP A 62 -15.41 -8.39 8.98
CA ASP A 62 -15.06 -8.94 10.29
C ASP A 62 -14.14 -7.99 11.11
N ASP A 63 -13.42 -7.07 10.46
CA ASP A 63 -12.62 -6.01 11.10
C ASP A 63 -13.41 -4.73 11.43
N GLY A 64 -14.72 -4.72 11.14
CA GLY A 64 -15.64 -3.61 11.41
C GLY A 64 -15.79 -2.60 10.27
N THR A 65 -14.94 -2.67 9.24
CA THR A 65 -15.01 -1.75 8.09
C THR A 65 -16.30 -1.94 7.27
N LEU A 66 -16.74 -0.90 6.56
CA LEU A 66 -17.93 -0.96 5.72
C LEU A 66 -17.55 -1.10 4.24
N LEU A 67 -18.12 -2.12 3.58
CA LEU A 67 -18.18 -2.13 2.11
C LEU A 67 -19.47 -1.47 1.63
N ALA A 68 -19.35 -0.73 0.55
CA ALA A 68 -20.44 0.01 -0.04
C ALA A 68 -20.43 -0.05 -1.57
N PHE A 69 -21.59 0.21 -2.16
CA PHE A 69 -21.70 0.50 -3.57
C PHE A 69 -21.34 1.95 -3.83
N ASP A 70 -20.40 2.20 -4.72
CA ASP A 70 -20.16 3.54 -5.26
C ASP A 70 -21.27 3.87 -6.25
N ARG A 71 -22.13 4.81 -5.87
CA ARG A 71 -23.26 5.29 -6.68
C ARG A 71 -22.90 6.50 -7.55
N ALA A 72 -21.74 7.12 -7.29
CA ALA A 72 -21.19 8.25 -8.04
C ALA A 72 -20.50 7.80 -9.33
N ALA A 73 -19.92 6.59 -9.31
CA ALA A 73 -19.44 5.93 -10.51
C ALA A 73 -20.60 5.86 -11.51
N GLY A 74 -20.58 6.75 -12.51
CA GLY A 74 -21.70 6.98 -13.43
C GLY A 74 -22.23 5.70 -14.09
N PRO A 75 -23.36 5.76 -14.79
CA PRO A 75 -24.10 4.58 -15.24
C PRO A 75 -23.32 3.85 -16.35
N LEU A 76 -22.31 3.10 -15.99
CA LEU A 76 -21.93 1.90 -16.72
C LEU A 76 -23.07 0.92 -16.45
N PRO A 77 -23.87 0.58 -17.47
CA PRO A 77 -24.95 -0.38 -17.28
C PRO A 77 -24.33 -1.66 -16.74
N ASP A 78 -24.80 -2.08 -15.57
CA ASP A 78 -24.52 -3.37 -14.93
C ASP A 78 -23.21 -3.52 -14.13
N THR A 79 -22.45 -2.45 -13.88
CA THR A 79 -21.34 -2.49 -12.91
C THR A 79 -21.71 -1.69 -11.67
N TRP A 80 -21.85 -2.36 -10.53
CA TRP A 80 -21.93 -1.72 -9.22
C TRP A 80 -20.56 -1.84 -8.56
N PRO A 81 -19.70 -0.81 -8.62
CA PRO A 81 -18.38 -0.89 -8.02
C PRO A 81 -18.53 -1.02 -6.52
N VAL A 82 -17.77 -1.95 -5.95
CA VAL A 82 -17.70 -2.18 -4.51
C VAL A 82 -16.48 -1.45 -4.00
N VAL A 83 -16.70 -0.55 -3.05
CA VAL A 83 -15.65 0.23 -2.41
C VAL A 83 -15.60 -0.06 -0.91
N ASP A 84 -14.40 0.06 -0.38
CA ASP A 84 -14.09 0.03 1.04
C ASP A 84 -14.18 1.45 1.60
N LEU A 85 -14.97 1.66 2.66
CA LEU A 85 -15.20 2.96 3.29
C LEU A 85 -14.37 3.10 4.56
N PHE A 86 -13.41 4.02 4.55
CA PHE A 86 -12.66 4.36 5.75
C PHE A 86 -13.48 5.29 6.65
N GLU A 87 -13.81 4.80 7.86
CA GLU A 87 -14.73 5.46 8.79
C GLU A 87 -14.30 6.88 9.21
N GLU A 88 -12.99 7.12 9.30
CA GLU A 88 -12.43 8.40 9.76
C GLU A 88 -12.58 9.54 8.76
N SER A 89 -12.56 9.24 7.46
CA SER A 89 -12.56 10.25 6.39
C SER A 89 -13.91 10.42 5.70
N GLY A 90 -14.77 9.39 5.70
CA GLY A 90 -16.12 9.42 5.10
C GLY A 90 -16.21 9.72 3.59
N ALA A 91 -15.09 10.10 2.96
CA ALA A 91 -14.97 10.53 1.57
C ALA A 91 -13.82 9.83 0.82
N ASP A 92 -12.85 9.25 1.52
CA ASP A 92 -11.87 8.37 0.90
C ASP A 92 -12.48 6.96 0.83
N ALA A 93 -12.79 6.54 -0.40
CA ALA A 93 -13.24 5.19 -0.71
C ALA A 93 -12.19 4.51 -1.58
N ARG A 94 -11.92 3.23 -1.30
CA ARG A 94 -10.98 2.45 -2.10
C ARG A 94 -11.74 1.44 -2.92
N LEU A 95 -11.56 1.46 -4.24
CA LEU A 95 -12.11 0.43 -5.12
C LEU A 95 -11.60 -0.96 -4.70
N VAL A 96 -12.54 -1.85 -4.42
CA VAL A 96 -12.29 -3.25 -4.09
C VAL A 96 -12.69 -4.12 -5.27
N TYR A 97 -13.86 -3.93 -5.88
CA TYR A 97 -14.26 -4.67 -7.08
C TYR A 97 -14.89 -3.74 -8.09
N HIS A 98 -14.62 -3.95 -9.38
CA HIS A 98 -15.29 -3.20 -10.45
C HIS A 98 -16.78 -3.53 -10.53
N SER A 99 -17.15 -4.77 -10.22
CA SER A 99 -18.54 -5.21 -10.21
C SER A 99 -18.92 -6.02 -8.96
N PHE A 100 -20.19 -5.91 -8.59
CA PHE A 100 -20.78 -6.75 -7.55
C PHE A 100 -20.77 -8.24 -7.92
N ASP A 101 -20.84 -8.59 -9.20
CA ASP A 101 -20.76 -9.98 -9.66
C ASP A 101 -19.38 -10.58 -9.32
N SER A 102 -18.30 -9.85 -9.62
CA SER A 102 -16.94 -10.28 -9.27
C SER A 102 -16.75 -10.41 -7.77
N TRP A 103 -17.32 -9.48 -6.99
CA TRP A 103 -17.33 -9.59 -5.53
C TRP A 103 -18.06 -10.87 -5.09
N CYS A 104 -19.26 -11.16 -5.64
CA CYS A 104 -20.00 -12.40 -5.34
C CYS A 104 -19.18 -13.65 -5.71
N ARG A 105 -18.55 -13.68 -6.89
CA ARG A 105 -17.68 -14.80 -7.29
C ARG A 105 -16.53 -14.99 -6.33
N GLY A 106 -15.92 -13.91 -5.85
CA GLY A 106 -14.88 -13.95 -4.81
C GLY A 106 -15.39 -14.60 -3.52
N MET A 107 -16.60 -14.24 -3.09
CA MET A 107 -17.22 -14.84 -1.90
C MET A 107 -17.50 -16.34 -2.09
N ILE A 108 -18.04 -16.75 -3.25
CA ILE A 108 -18.30 -18.17 -3.54
C ILE A 108 -16.99 -18.97 -3.61
N ALA A 109 -15.99 -18.45 -4.32
CA ALA A 109 -14.69 -19.09 -4.41
C ALA A 109 -14.04 -19.23 -3.02
N ARG A 110 -14.18 -18.23 -2.14
CA ARG A 110 -13.72 -18.32 -0.76
C ARG A 110 -14.48 -19.38 0.05
N TRP A 111 -15.79 -19.51 -0.10
CA TRP A 111 -16.55 -20.60 0.54
C TRP A 111 -16.10 -21.98 0.09
N GLY A 112 -15.75 -22.13 -1.19
CA GLY A 112 -15.27 -23.39 -1.77
C GLY A 112 -13.79 -23.67 -1.51
N SER A 113 -13.05 -22.75 -0.88
CA SER A 113 -11.62 -22.90 -0.64
C SER A 113 -11.35 -23.98 0.42
N PRO A 114 -10.26 -24.77 0.29
CA PRO A 114 -9.92 -25.81 1.27
C PRO A 114 -9.67 -25.28 2.68
N ASP A 115 -9.23 -24.02 2.79
CA ASP A 115 -8.91 -23.33 4.05
C ASP A 115 -10.08 -22.46 4.56
N PHE A 116 -11.30 -22.68 4.06
CA PHE A 116 -12.47 -21.94 4.52
C PHE A 116 -12.76 -22.22 6.01
N GLY A 117 -12.85 -21.15 6.81
CA GLY A 117 -13.12 -21.23 8.25
C GLY A 117 -11.88 -21.45 9.11
N GLU A 118 -10.69 -21.62 8.53
CA GLU A 118 -9.43 -21.62 9.26
C GLU A 118 -9.05 -20.21 9.75
N ASP A 119 -7.99 -20.10 10.55
CA ASP A 119 -7.43 -18.81 10.97
C ASP A 119 -6.78 -18.07 9.80
N LEU A 120 -6.57 -16.76 9.96
CA LEU A 120 -5.87 -15.96 8.95
C LEU A 120 -4.36 -16.23 9.01
N THR A 121 -3.81 -16.84 7.96
CA THR A 121 -2.36 -17.03 7.75
C THR A 121 -1.85 -16.14 6.62
N LEU A 122 -0.53 -15.98 6.48
CA LEU A 122 0.07 -15.23 5.37
C LEU A 122 -0.18 -15.93 4.02
N GLU A 123 -0.17 -17.25 4.01
CA GLU A 123 -0.47 -18.08 2.84
C GLU A 123 -1.93 -17.91 2.42
N ARG A 124 -2.86 -17.93 3.38
CA ARG A 124 -4.26 -17.63 3.11
C ARG A 124 -4.45 -16.21 2.58
N TYR A 125 -3.81 -15.23 3.22
CA TYR A 125 -3.86 -13.83 2.77
C TYR A 125 -3.31 -13.66 1.34
N LEU A 126 -2.24 -14.39 0.99
CA LEU A 126 -1.72 -14.46 -0.37
C LEU A 126 -2.73 -15.07 -1.34
N ASN A 127 -3.32 -16.22 -0.98
CA ASN A 127 -4.27 -16.94 -1.84
C ASN A 127 -5.53 -16.10 -2.10
N ASP A 128 -6.06 -15.43 -1.07
CA ASP A 128 -7.21 -14.53 -1.20
C ASP A 128 -6.89 -13.36 -2.16
N GLY A 129 -5.69 -12.79 -2.06
CA GLY A 129 -5.22 -11.77 -2.99
C GLY A 129 -5.04 -12.27 -4.43
N LEU A 130 -4.50 -13.48 -4.61
CA LEU A 130 -4.29 -14.09 -5.94
C LEU A 130 -5.61 -14.40 -6.63
N LEU A 131 -6.59 -14.95 -5.89
CA LEU A 131 -7.95 -15.15 -6.37
C LEU A 131 -8.58 -13.82 -6.81
N HIS A 132 -8.40 -12.76 -6.02
CA HIS A 132 -8.92 -11.45 -6.37
C HIS A 132 -8.27 -10.92 -7.67
N VAL A 133 -6.96 -11.07 -7.84
CA VAL A 133 -6.28 -10.70 -9.10
C VAL A 133 -6.78 -11.52 -10.30
N GLU A 134 -7.15 -12.79 -10.10
CA GLU A 134 -7.73 -13.61 -11.18
C GLU A 134 -9.10 -13.10 -11.62
N LEU A 135 -9.91 -12.65 -10.65
CA LEU A 135 -11.26 -12.14 -10.91
C LEU A 135 -11.25 -10.71 -11.48
N GLU A 136 -10.36 -9.85 -10.97
CA GLU A 136 -10.29 -8.41 -11.28
C GLU A 136 -8.81 -7.99 -11.42
N PRO A 137 -8.16 -8.28 -12.58
CA PRO A 137 -6.73 -8.07 -12.77
C PRO A 137 -6.30 -6.60 -12.81
N ASP A 138 -7.24 -5.68 -12.96
CA ASP A 138 -7.09 -4.23 -13.06
C ASP A 138 -7.38 -3.50 -11.74
N VAL A 139 -7.74 -4.22 -10.67
CA VAL A 139 -7.89 -3.64 -9.33
C VAL A 139 -6.55 -3.51 -8.62
N ALA A 140 -6.15 -2.28 -8.30
CA ALA A 140 -4.89 -1.99 -7.62
C ALA A 140 -4.78 -2.64 -6.23
N SER A 141 -5.88 -2.68 -5.46
CA SER A 141 -5.90 -3.23 -4.11
C SER A 141 -5.70 -4.75 -4.08
N ALA A 142 -6.11 -5.47 -5.13
CA ALA A 142 -5.85 -6.90 -5.29
C ALA A 142 -4.35 -7.18 -5.40
N HIS A 143 -3.65 -6.50 -6.32
CA HIS A 143 -2.19 -6.65 -6.46
C HIS A 143 -1.44 -6.19 -5.22
N ALA A 144 -1.89 -5.13 -4.55
CA ALA A 144 -1.25 -4.64 -3.34
C ALA A 144 -1.35 -5.62 -2.16
N THR A 145 -2.48 -6.32 -2.01
CA THR A 145 -2.65 -7.43 -1.04
C THR A 145 -1.66 -8.55 -1.31
N VAL A 146 -1.54 -8.98 -2.58
CA VAL A 146 -0.55 -10.00 -2.98
C VAL A 146 0.87 -9.55 -2.68
N ALA A 147 1.21 -8.29 -2.99
CA ALA A 147 2.53 -7.72 -2.71
C ALA A 147 2.85 -7.72 -1.21
N HIS A 148 1.90 -7.32 -0.36
CA HIS A 148 2.06 -7.36 1.10
C HIS A 148 2.30 -8.78 1.61
N ALA A 149 1.53 -9.75 1.13
CA ALA A 149 1.68 -11.14 1.54
C ALA A 149 3.05 -11.69 1.10
N MET A 150 3.44 -11.50 -0.16
CA MET A 150 4.74 -11.94 -0.68
C MET A 150 5.91 -11.30 0.06
N ARG A 151 5.82 -10.00 0.37
CA ARG A 151 6.84 -9.30 1.16
C ARG A 151 7.01 -9.96 2.53
N ARG A 152 5.91 -10.21 3.25
CA ARG A 152 5.93 -10.85 4.58
C ARG A 152 6.37 -12.31 4.54
N LEU A 153 6.18 -12.99 3.42
CA LEU A 153 6.67 -14.34 3.16
C LEU A 153 8.16 -14.36 2.74
N GLY A 154 8.85 -13.22 2.70
CA GLY A 154 10.27 -13.14 2.34
C GLY A 154 10.53 -13.27 0.84
N ARG A 155 9.57 -12.87 0.00
CA ARG A 155 9.67 -12.87 -1.48
C ARG A 155 9.64 -11.43 -2.03
N PRO A 156 10.67 -10.61 -1.75
CA PRO A 156 10.66 -9.18 -2.06
C PRO A 156 10.67 -8.88 -3.57
N GLU A 157 11.29 -9.71 -4.40
CA GLU A 157 11.30 -9.53 -5.86
C GLU A 157 9.89 -9.70 -6.45
N ASP A 158 9.18 -10.75 -6.00
CA ASP A 158 7.80 -10.99 -6.43
C ASP A 158 6.86 -9.90 -5.91
N ALA A 159 7.08 -9.43 -4.67
CA ALA A 159 6.32 -8.32 -4.09
C ALA A 159 6.52 -7.02 -4.89
N LEU A 160 7.75 -6.73 -5.34
CA LEU A 160 8.03 -5.56 -6.17
C LEU A 160 7.27 -5.60 -7.49
N ASP A 161 7.27 -6.73 -8.21
CA ASP A 161 6.49 -6.88 -9.45
C ASP A 161 5.00 -6.60 -9.21
N ARG A 162 4.46 -7.08 -8.07
CA ARG A 162 3.07 -6.87 -7.71
C ARG A 162 2.75 -5.42 -7.32
N TYR A 163 3.62 -4.73 -6.60
CA TYR A 163 3.44 -3.30 -6.34
C TYR A 163 3.50 -2.48 -7.63
N LEU A 164 4.39 -2.80 -8.56
CA LEU A 164 4.45 -2.13 -9.87
C LEU A 164 3.16 -2.36 -10.66
N LYS A 165 2.61 -3.58 -10.66
CA LYS A 165 1.30 -3.86 -11.25
C LYS A 165 0.19 -3.04 -10.60
N ALA A 166 0.16 -2.96 -9.27
CA ALA A 166 -0.81 -2.12 -8.55
C ALA A 166 -0.70 -0.63 -8.93
N GLY A 167 0.52 -0.11 -9.14
CA GLY A 167 0.75 1.27 -9.58
C GLY A 167 0.37 1.55 -11.04
N ARG A 168 0.21 0.50 -11.86
CA ARG A 168 -0.24 0.59 -13.27
C ARG A 168 -1.76 0.47 -13.43
N CYS A 169 -2.47 0.00 -12.39
CA CYS A 169 -3.93 -0.07 -12.35
C CYS A 169 -4.60 1.31 -12.38
N VAL A 170 -5.88 1.35 -12.76
CA VAL A 170 -6.68 2.59 -12.81
C VAL A 170 -8.02 2.39 -12.07
N PRO A 171 -8.27 3.11 -10.96
CA PRO A 171 -7.38 4.07 -10.30
C PRO A 171 -6.23 3.37 -9.55
N ALA A 172 -5.03 3.95 -9.61
CA ALA A 172 -3.90 3.48 -8.82
C ALA A 172 -4.08 3.84 -7.33
N LEU A 173 -3.57 2.97 -6.45
CA LEU A 173 -3.45 3.30 -5.04
C LEU A 173 -2.37 4.37 -4.83
N PRO A 174 -2.59 5.39 -4.00
CA PRO A 174 -1.65 6.50 -3.86
C PRO A 174 -0.25 6.07 -3.38
N TRP A 175 -0.21 5.10 -2.46
CA TRP A 175 0.98 4.71 -1.70
C TRP A 175 1.78 3.55 -2.34
N VAL A 176 1.25 2.82 -3.32
CA VAL A 176 1.93 1.61 -3.83
C VAL A 176 3.24 1.93 -4.55
N ASP A 177 3.35 3.09 -5.20
CA ASP A 177 4.60 3.52 -5.83
C ASP A 177 5.66 3.90 -4.79
N TRP A 178 5.25 4.31 -3.59
CA TRP A 178 6.19 4.52 -2.49
C TRP A 178 6.75 3.18 -1.98
N GLU A 179 5.90 2.18 -1.79
CA GLU A 179 6.34 0.83 -1.42
C GLU A 179 7.24 0.20 -2.51
N ALA A 180 6.87 0.35 -3.78
CA ALA A 180 7.68 -0.12 -4.90
C ALA A 180 9.05 0.56 -4.95
N LEU A 181 9.11 1.89 -4.77
CA LEU A 181 10.37 2.64 -4.78
C LEU A 181 11.32 2.17 -3.67
N LYS A 182 10.83 2.04 -2.44
CA LYS A 182 11.62 1.55 -1.30
C LYS A 182 12.17 0.15 -1.58
N LEU A 183 11.30 -0.76 -2.03
CA LEU A 183 11.69 -2.15 -2.27
C LEU A 183 12.66 -2.27 -3.44
N ALA A 184 12.46 -1.51 -4.51
CA ALA A 184 13.39 -1.47 -5.64
C ALA A 184 14.76 -0.91 -5.25
N ALA A 185 14.82 0.10 -4.37
CA ALA A 185 16.07 0.62 -3.85
C ALA A 185 16.83 -0.43 -3.01
N LEU A 186 16.12 -1.17 -2.15
CA LEU A 186 16.69 -2.26 -1.35
C LEU A 186 17.21 -3.41 -2.21
N LEU A 187 16.52 -3.72 -3.31
CA LEU A 187 16.88 -4.78 -4.25
C LEU A 187 17.93 -4.34 -5.29
N GLY A 188 18.28 -3.06 -5.35
CA GLY A 188 19.19 -2.52 -6.36
C GLY A 188 18.64 -2.59 -7.80
N SER A 189 17.32 -2.49 -7.96
CA SER A 189 16.66 -2.53 -9.27
C SER A 189 16.42 -1.13 -9.82
N ASP A 190 17.41 -0.57 -10.51
CA ASP A 190 17.38 0.80 -11.04
C ASP A 190 16.15 1.08 -11.91
N ALA A 191 15.77 0.12 -12.78
CA ALA A 191 14.64 0.29 -13.68
C ALA A 191 13.30 0.37 -12.94
N ALA A 192 13.09 -0.53 -11.97
CA ALA A 192 11.88 -0.53 -11.15
C ALA A 192 11.82 0.68 -10.22
N ALA A 193 12.95 1.07 -9.63
CA ALA A 193 13.07 2.24 -8.79
C ALA A 193 12.76 3.51 -9.59
N LEU A 194 13.25 3.60 -10.83
CA LEU A 194 12.94 4.74 -11.69
C LEU A 194 11.46 4.77 -12.08
N GLU A 195 10.88 3.63 -12.45
CA GLU A 195 9.46 3.55 -12.79
C GLU A 195 8.55 4.03 -11.65
N ALA A 196 8.77 3.49 -10.44
CA ALA A 196 8.02 3.87 -9.25
C ALA A 196 8.32 5.33 -8.84
N GLY A 197 9.60 5.72 -8.88
CA GLY A 197 10.08 7.08 -8.61
C GLY A 197 9.39 8.12 -9.48
N VAL A 198 9.30 7.88 -10.79
CA VAL A 198 8.59 8.76 -11.73
C VAL A 198 7.13 8.92 -11.32
N ARG A 199 6.41 7.84 -10.99
CA ARG A 199 4.98 7.94 -10.63
C ARG A 199 4.73 8.60 -9.28
N VAL A 200 5.54 8.29 -8.26
CA VAL A 200 5.37 8.89 -6.92
C VAL A 200 5.80 10.36 -6.91
N SER A 201 6.78 10.76 -7.72
CA SER A 201 7.22 12.16 -7.82
C SER A 201 6.27 13.06 -8.60
N LYS A 202 5.36 12.51 -9.43
CA LYS A 202 4.40 13.32 -10.19
C LYS A 202 3.66 14.30 -9.30
N ARG A 203 3.55 15.53 -9.80
CA ARG A 203 2.85 16.64 -9.16
C ARG A 203 1.47 16.23 -8.66
N ALA A 204 1.24 16.41 -7.36
CA ALA A 204 -0.02 16.10 -6.72
C ALA A 204 -0.44 17.16 -5.70
N PRO A 205 -1.74 17.28 -5.39
CA PRO A 205 -2.21 18.11 -4.28
C PRO A 205 -1.58 17.66 -2.95
N ALA A 206 -1.44 18.59 -2.00
CA ALA A 206 -0.75 18.32 -0.72
C ALA A 206 -1.36 17.15 0.08
N TYR A 207 -2.68 16.95 0.04
CA TYR A 207 -3.33 15.83 0.72
C TYR A 207 -2.90 14.47 0.17
N ARG A 208 -2.45 14.39 -1.09
CA ARG A 208 -2.00 13.15 -1.72
C ARG A 208 -0.74 12.60 -1.05
N TRP A 209 0.11 13.46 -0.50
CA TRP A 209 1.30 13.04 0.26
C TRP A 209 0.94 12.33 1.56
N LYS A 210 -0.13 12.76 2.23
CA LYS A 210 -0.70 12.02 3.37
C LYS A 210 -1.20 10.64 2.94
N GLN A 211 -1.90 10.54 1.81
CA GLN A 211 -2.36 9.25 1.28
C GLN A 211 -1.22 8.32 0.81
N ARG A 212 -0.08 8.90 0.43
CA ARG A 212 1.15 8.16 0.08
C ARG A 212 1.93 7.67 1.31
N ASP A 213 1.55 8.12 2.51
CA ASP A 213 2.29 7.91 3.77
C ASP A 213 3.78 8.30 3.65
N THR A 214 4.05 9.44 2.99
CA THR A 214 5.42 9.93 2.79
C THR A 214 5.46 11.43 2.49
N THR A 215 6.66 11.98 2.38
CA THR A 215 6.92 13.38 2.02
C THR A 215 7.80 13.48 0.77
N PRO A 216 7.80 14.63 0.06
CA PRO A 216 8.70 14.81 -1.06
C PRO A 216 10.18 14.62 -0.71
N VAL A 217 10.58 15.02 0.51
CA VAL A 217 11.97 14.89 0.99
C VAL A 217 12.37 13.42 1.19
N HIS A 218 11.50 12.58 1.76
CA HIS A 218 11.79 11.15 1.91
C HIS A 218 11.87 10.43 0.55
N VAL A 219 11.01 10.79 -0.40
CA VAL A 219 11.11 10.25 -1.76
C VAL A 219 12.43 10.67 -2.40
N ALA A 220 12.86 11.92 -2.23
CA ALA A 220 14.15 12.39 -2.74
C ALA A 220 15.33 11.62 -2.13
N ASP A 221 15.31 11.36 -0.82
CA ASP A 221 16.35 10.56 -0.15
C ASP A 221 16.45 9.15 -0.74
N VAL A 222 15.32 8.46 -0.95
CA VAL A 222 15.33 7.11 -1.54
C VAL A 222 15.75 7.16 -3.01
N ILE A 223 15.37 8.18 -3.78
CA ILE A 223 15.88 8.40 -5.14
C ILE A 223 17.40 8.56 -5.13
N GLY A 224 17.95 9.34 -4.19
CA GLY A 224 19.38 9.51 -4.02
C GLY A 224 20.11 8.18 -3.79
N ILE A 225 19.54 7.30 -2.96
CA ILE A 225 20.07 5.95 -2.72
C ILE A 225 20.00 5.10 -4.00
N ALA A 226 18.82 5.02 -4.62
CA ALA A 226 18.54 4.17 -5.78
C ALA A 226 19.34 4.58 -7.03
N SER A 227 19.66 5.86 -7.18
CA SER A 227 20.38 6.38 -8.36
C SER A 227 21.90 6.44 -8.20
N SER A 228 22.44 5.99 -7.06
CA SER A 228 23.88 6.09 -6.75
C SER A 228 24.79 5.39 -7.77
N GLY A 229 24.29 4.36 -8.48
CA GLY A 229 24.98 3.66 -9.57
C GLY A 229 24.43 3.94 -10.98
N ALA A 230 23.42 4.81 -11.12
CA ALA A 230 22.69 4.95 -12.37
C ALA A 230 23.55 5.57 -13.49
N ALA A 231 23.60 4.88 -14.64
CA ALA A 231 24.32 5.33 -15.83
C ALA A 231 23.66 6.56 -16.49
N VAL A 232 22.33 6.66 -16.41
CA VAL A 232 21.52 7.76 -16.96
C VAL A 232 20.88 8.49 -15.78
N ARG A 233 21.11 9.80 -15.67
CA ARG A 233 20.72 10.60 -14.49
C ARG A 233 19.58 11.56 -14.76
N GLU A 234 19.30 11.85 -16.02
CA GLU A 234 18.31 12.83 -16.47
C GLU A 234 16.90 12.52 -15.94
N PRO A 235 16.39 11.27 -15.99
CA PRO A 235 15.08 10.95 -15.45
C PRO A 235 15.00 11.15 -13.92
N TRP A 236 16.07 10.83 -13.20
CA TRP A 236 16.15 11.03 -11.75
C TRP A 236 16.17 12.51 -11.37
N LEU A 237 16.90 13.32 -12.14
CA LEU A 237 16.91 14.78 -11.96
C LEU A 237 15.52 15.38 -12.16
N ALA A 238 14.78 14.94 -13.18
CA ALA A 238 13.39 15.36 -13.39
C ALA A 238 12.50 15.00 -12.19
N CYS A 239 12.62 13.78 -11.64
CA CYS A 239 11.88 13.40 -10.44
C CYS A 239 12.22 14.31 -9.25
N VAL A 240 13.50 14.63 -9.01
CA VAL A 240 13.93 15.47 -7.90
C VAL A 240 13.48 16.93 -8.08
N ASP A 241 13.46 17.43 -9.32
CA ASP A 241 12.94 18.76 -9.64
C ASP A 241 11.44 18.85 -9.31
N GLU A 242 10.64 17.86 -9.72
CA GLU A 242 9.21 17.77 -9.39
C GLU A 242 8.97 17.71 -7.86
N LEU A 243 9.84 17.01 -7.11
CA LEU A 243 9.73 16.94 -5.66
C LEU A 243 10.04 18.30 -5.02
N ALA A 244 11.08 19.00 -5.48
CA ALA A 244 11.47 20.31 -4.94
C ALA A 244 10.35 21.35 -5.11
N GLU A 245 9.63 21.33 -6.23
CA GLU A 245 8.47 22.20 -6.47
C GLU A 245 7.28 21.90 -5.54
N GLN A 246 7.16 20.66 -5.07
CA GLN A 246 6.08 20.22 -4.19
C GLN A 246 6.41 20.38 -2.70
N THR A 247 7.69 20.47 -2.34
CA THR A 247 8.12 20.71 -0.96
C THR A 247 7.79 22.13 -0.53
N ARG A 248 7.02 22.28 0.56
CA ARG A 248 6.57 23.60 1.05
C ARG A 248 7.57 24.24 2.00
N ASP A 249 8.16 23.45 2.88
CA ASP A 249 9.15 23.91 3.84
C ASP A 249 10.47 24.24 3.13
N ASP A 250 11.03 25.42 3.40
CA ASP A 250 12.24 25.90 2.72
C ASP A 250 13.48 25.10 3.12
N THR A 251 13.52 24.55 4.34
CA THR A 251 14.62 23.71 4.82
C THR A 251 14.58 22.34 4.15
N GLU A 252 13.41 21.71 4.09
CA GLU A 252 13.20 20.47 3.35
C GLU A 252 13.46 20.67 1.85
N ARG A 253 13.06 21.80 1.27
CA ARG A 253 13.32 22.09 -0.15
C ARG A 253 14.82 22.23 -0.39
N ALA A 254 15.55 22.92 0.49
CA ALA A 254 17.00 23.01 0.41
C ALA A 254 17.65 21.61 0.46
N HIS A 255 17.12 20.70 1.29
CA HIS A 255 17.55 19.30 1.34
C HIS A 255 17.34 18.54 0.04
N VAL A 256 16.15 18.64 -0.57
CA VAL A 256 15.87 18.04 -1.89
C VAL A 256 16.83 18.57 -2.96
N LEU A 257 17.17 19.85 -2.92
CA LEU A 257 18.16 20.46 -3.83
C LEU A 257 19.60 19.98 -3.56
N LEU A 258 19.94 19.57 -2.33
CA LEU A 258 21.21 18.92 -2.04
C LEU A 258 21.29 17.52 -2.67
N VAL A 259 20.21 16.74 -2.61
CA VAL A 259 20.10 15.45 -3.34
C VAL A 259 20.33 15.70 -4.83
N ARG A 260 19.64 16.68 -5.41
CA ARG A 260 19.83 17.07 -6.82
C ARG A 260 21.29 17.41 -7.14
N SER A 261 21.94 18.21 -6.29
CA SER A 261 23.34 18.60 -6.47
C SER A 261 24.28 17.38 -6.42
N ALA A 262 23.97 16.40 -5.56
CA ALA A 262 24.70 15.14 -5.49
C ALA A 262 24.53 14.29 -6.74
N LEU A 263 23.31 14.23 -7.32
CA LEU A 263 23.08 13.57 -8.62
C LEU A 263 23.84 14.22 -9.77
N LEU A 264 24.12 15.53 -9.70
CA LEU A 264 25.00 16.20 -10.67
C LEU A 264 26.50 15.97 -10.40
N GLY A 265 26.85 15.21 -9.36
CA GLY A 265 28.24 14.97 -8.95
C GLY A 265 28.93 16.20 -8.35
N LYS A 266 28.18 17.24 -7.96
CA LYS A 266 28.75 18.48 -7.42
C LYS A 266 29.02 18.39 -5.92
N ASN A 267 28.24 17.60 -5.20
CA ASN A 267 28.31 17.41 -3.75
C ASN A 267 28.21 15.92 -3.39
N PRO A 268 28.63 15.49 -2.19
CA PRO A 268 28.27 14.18 -1.66
C PRO A 268 26.76 14.08 -1.42
N MET A 269 26.21 12.86 -1.43
CA MET A 269 24.81 12.62 -1.07
C MET A 269 24.57 13.07 0.38
N PRO A 270 23.54 13.90 0.66
CA PRO A 270 23.23 14.31 2.03
C PRO A 270 22.81 13.11 2.88
N GLN A 271 22.93 13.24 4.21
CA GLN A 271 22.34 12.27 5.13
C GLN A 271 20.82 12.34 5.03
N PRO A 272 20.10 11.21 4.89
CA PRO A 272 18.65 11.22 4.82
C PRO A 272 18.00 11.95 6.00
N ALA A 273 16.84 12.56 5.75
CA ALA A 273 16.03 13.11 6.83
C ALA A 273 15.62 11.96 7.77
N PRO A 274 15.73 12.14 9.10
CA PRO A 274 15.41 11.09 10.04
C PRO A 274 13.91 10.72 9.94
N PRO A 275 13.55 9.45 9.70
CA PRO A 275 12.16 9.03 9.55
C PRO A 275 11.40 9.03 10.89
N SER A 276 12.11 8.93 12.03
CA SER A 276 11.58 8.92 13.39
C SER A 276 12.56 9.59 14.36
N GLY A 277 12.04 10.11 15.49
CA GLY A 277 12.88 10.71 16.55
C GLY A 277 13.70 9.72 17.37
N GLY A 278 13.64 8.41 17.06
CA GLY A 278 14.33 7.35 17.79
C GLY A 278 14.44 6.05 17.00
N ALA A 279 15.32 5.15 17.45
CA ALA A 279 15.58 3.87 16.81
C ALA A 279 14.38 2.92 16.91
N VAL A 280 14.02 2.30 15.79
CA VAL A 280 12.86 1.40 15.68
C VAL A 280 13.14 0.03 16.31
N ILE A 281 14.40 -0.41 16.27
CA ILE A 281 14.87 -1.63 16.92
C ILE A 281 15.69 -1.21 18.14
N PRO A 282 15.46 -1.79 19.33
CA PRO A 282 16.31 -1.54 20.50
C PRO A 282 17.77 -1.83 20.17
N GLN A 283 18.68 -0.98 20.63
CA GLN A 283 20.10 -1.27 20.50
C GLN A 283 20.45 -2.49 21.37
N ALA A 284 20.68 -3.62 20.72
CA ALA A 284 21.18 -4.82 21.37
C ALA A 284 22.71 -4.88 21.30
N THR A 285 23.35 -5.38 22.34
CA THR A 285 24.81 -5.52 22.44
C THR A 285 25.35 -6.75 21.71
N ASP A 286 24.49 -7.73 21.41
CA ASP A 286 24.83 -8.93 20.63
C ASP A 286 24.11 -8.94 19.28
N ALA A 287 24.82 -9.40 18.24
CA ALA A 287 24.34 -9.41 16.86
C ALA A 287 23.19 -10.40 16.64
N ALA A 288 23.18 -11.55 17.33
CA ALA A 288 22.08 -12.50 17.20
C ALA A 288 20.80 -11.96 17.84
N ALA A 289 20.90 -11.33 19.02
CA ALA A 289 19.79 -10.64 19.66
C ALA A 289 19.27 -9.45 18.82
N ALA A 290 20.17 -8.67 18.23
CA ALA A 290 19.80 -7.58 17.31
C ALA A 290 19.05 -8.11 16.08
N TRP A 291 19.54 -9.17 15.46
CA TRP A 291 18.90 -9.80 14.31
C TRP A 291 17.53 -10.40 14.64
N ALA A 292 17.40 -11.09 15.79
CA ALA A 292 16.13 -11.62 16.25
C ALA A 292 15.11 -10.49 16.47
N SER A 293 15.53 -9.40 17.12
CA SER A 293 14.69 -8.22 17.37
C SER A 293 14.28 -7.52 16.08
N ALA A 294 15.20 -7.42 15.11
CA ALA A 294 14.92 -6.86 13.79
C ALA A 294 13.92 -7.72 13.01
N ARG A 295 14.11 -9.04 13.03
CA ARG A 295 13.22 -9.99 12.36
C ARG A 295 11.82 -9.94 12.97
N GLU A 296 11.71 -9.98 14.29
CA GLU A 296 10.43 -9.86 15.00
C GLU A 296 9.75 -8.52 14.69
N ALA A 297 10.50 -7.40 14.78
CA ALA A 297 9.98 -6.09 14.42
C ALA A 297 9.50 -6.01 12.97
N TYR A 298 10.18 -6.68 12.04
CA TYR A 298 9.76 -6.75 10.64
C TYR A 298 8.48 -7.58 10.45
N LEU A 299 8.41 -8.75 11.08
CA LEU A 299 7.23 -9.63 11.01
C LEU A 299 5.99 -8.96 11.62
N ASP A 300 6.17 -8.21 12.72
CA ASP A 300 5.10 -7.44 13.38
C ASP A 300 4.77 -6.12 12.66
N GLY A 301 5.55 -5.74 11.64
CA GLY A 301 5.37 -4.50 10.87
C GLY A 301 5.88 -3.22 11.54
N ARG A 302 6.57 -3.32 12.69
CA ARG A 302 7.24 -2.17 13.35
C ARG A 302 8.44 -1.68 12.55
N LEU A 303 9.25 -2.61 12.02
CA LEU A 303 10.36 -2.29 11.11
C LEU A 303 9.84 -2.26 9.67
N ARG A 304 9.93 -1.08 9.05
CA ARG A 304 9.48 -0.80 7.67
C ARG A 304 10.68 -0.57 6.75
N ASP A 305 10.45 -0.64 5.45
CA ASP A 305 11.49 -0.50 4.43
C ASP A 305 12.18 0.87 4.48
N GLU A 306 11.45 1.94 4.80
CA GLU A 306 12.04 3.27 4.99
C GLU A 306 12.96 3.33 6.21
N HIS A 307 12.73 2.53 7.25
CA HIS A 307 13.64 2.47 8.39
C HIS A 307 14.96 1.82 7.95
N MET A 308 14.92 0.76 7.13
CA MET A 308 16.13 0.12 6.59
C MET A 308 16.92 1.03 5.64
N LEU A 309 16.23 1.92 4.91
CA LEU A 309 16.85 2.83 3.95
C LEU A 309 17.36 4.13 4.59
N LEU A 310 16.55 4.72 5.47
CA LEU A 310 16.74 6.09 5.95
C LEU A 310 17.33 6.16 7.36
N ASP A 311 17.28 5.09 8.16
CA ASP A 311 17.95 5.04 9.47
C ASP A 311 19.44 4.68 9.30
N PRO A 312 20.39 5.57 9.63
CA PRO A 312 21.81 5.28 9.54
C PRO A 312 22.25 4.07 10.39
N SER A 313 21.53 3.77 11.47
CA SER A 313 21.82 2.63 12.35
C SER A 313 21.40 1.28 11.76
N LEU A 314 20.49 1.29 10.78
CA LEU A 314 19.99 0.09 10.10
C LEU A 314 20.52 -0.04 8.66
N ARG A 315 21.44 0.85 8.26
CA ARG A 315 22.10 0.75 6.95
C ARG A 315 22.73 -0.63 6.80
N ALA A 316 22.46 -1.25 5.66
CA ALA A 316 23.19 -2.42 5.21
C ALA A 316 24.70 -2.16 5.37
N LEU A 317 25.45 -3.18 5.83
CA LEU A 317 26.91 -3.12 5.83
C LEU A 317 27.35 -2.72 4.42
N GLY A 318 27.83 -1.47 4.27
CA GLY A 318 28.06 -0.87 2.98
C GLY A 318 28.97 -1.74 2.12
N HIS A 319 28.49 -2.05 0.91
CA HIS A 319 29.08 -2.94 -0.11
C HIS A 319 29.19 -4.41 0.33
N PRO A 320 29.20 -5.37 -0.62
CA PRO A 320 29.74 -6.70 -0.35
C PRO A 320 31.22 -6.50 0.01
N ARG A 321 31.50 -6.25 1.29
CA ARG A 321 32.86 -6.33 1.81
C ARG A 321 33.35 -7.68 1.37
N LYS A 322 34.49 -7.70 0.66
CA LYS A 322 35.09 -8.98 0.26
C LYS A 322 35.12 -9.82 1.52
N PHE A 323 34.64 -11.07 1.48
CA PHE A 323 34.56 -11.94 2.66
C PHE A 323 35.86 -11.94 3.49
N VAL A 324 37.00 -11.73 2.82
CA VAL A 324 38.33 -11.54 3.42
C VAL A 324 38.46 -10.29 4.34
N GLU A 325 37.78 -9.19 4.07
CA GLU A 325 37.73 -7.99 4.93
C GLU A 325 36.90 -8.22 6.18
N LEU A 326 35.82 -9.01 6.07
CA LEU A 326 35.04 -9.47 7.23
C LEU A 326 35.85 -10.40 8.15
N LEU A 327 36.76 -11.20 7.58
CA LEU A 327 37.69 -12.04 8.35
C LEU A 327 38.84 -11.26 9.00
N ARG A 328 39.27 -10.13 8.42
CA ARG A 328 40.34 -9.29 8.98
C ARG A 328 39.89 -8.51 10.23
N LEU A 329 38.62 -8.10 10.29
CA LEU A 329 38.03 -7.47 11.48
C LEU A 329 38.02 -8.38 12.72
N ARG A 330 38.12 -9.71 12.56
CA ARG A 330 38.19 -10.67 13.68
C ARG A 330 39.61 -10.97 14.19
N ARG A 331 40.66 -10.34 13.64
CA ARG A 331 42.06 -10.64 14.01
C ARG A 331 42.78 -9.58 14.87
N GLU A 332 42.09 -8.51 15.26
CA GLU A 332 42.62 -7.51 16.23
C GLU A 332 41.89 -7.54 17.58
N PHE A 333 41.51 -8.74 18.03
CA PHE A 333 41.24 -9.06 19.43
C PHE A 333 42.04 -10.31 19.82
#